data_AF-A0A3T0E741-F1
#
_entry.id   AF-A0A3T0E741-F1
#
_cell.length_a   1.000
_cell.length_b   1.000
_cell.length_c   1.000
_cell.angle_alpha   90.00
_cell.angle_beta   90.00
_cell.angle_gamma   90.00
#
_symmetry.space_group_name_H-M   'P 1'
#
loop_
_entity.id
_entity.type
_entity.pdbx_description
1 polymer ?
#
loop_
_entity_poly.entity_id
_entity_poly.type
_entity_poly.pdbx_seq_one_letter_code
_entity_poly.pdbx_strand_id
1 'polypeptide(L)'
;MKYTPDALSKMAGTGILYVAHALSAISQIKPGLHPVVLRQLGMDHPDSDSLIRPVRTAFAHGLSAAELTGIGWPKLRLITAVMTPGNARSLTVLAKTLPVEVLAGVLGVPLQDPVSHVLTLRLDAVRWKVLCERLYAHGASRIRTGIEGAEEALFKALDLPDYDTGEAGHD
;
A
#
# COMPACT_ATOMS: atom_id res chain seq x y z
N MET A 1 8.41 -12.78 -26.08
CA MET A 1 7.88 -13.35 -24.81
C MET A 1 6.63 -12.53 -24.44
N LYS A 2 5.43 -13.11 -24.55
CA LYS A 2 4.17 -12.38 -24.29
C LYS A 2 4.02 -12.19 -22.78
N TYR A 3 4.22 -10.98 -22.28
CA TYR A 3 4.03 -10.64 -20.87
C TYR A 3 2.54 -10.50 -20.59
N THR A 4 1.97 -11.49 -19.90
CA THR A 4 0.65 -11.40 -19.28
C THR A 4 0.66 -10.29 -18.22
N PRO A 5 -0.37 -9.42 -18.15
CA PRO A 5 -0.47 -8.42 -17.11
C PRO A 5 -0.40 -9.09 -15.74
N ASP A 6 0.49 -8.60 -14.86
CA ASP A 6 0.68 -9.09 -13.50
C ASP A 6 -0.68 -9.22 -12.78
N ALA A 7 -0.90 -10.35 -12.10
CA ALA A 7 -2.17 -10.67 -11.44
C ALA A 7 -2.56 -9.60 -10.40
N LEU A 8 -1.56 -8.91 -9.84
CA LEU A 8 -1.75 -7.79 -8.93
C LEU A 8 -2.41 -6.59 -9.60
N SER A 9 -2.14 -6.31 -10.88
CA SER A 9 -2.66 -5.15 -11.61
C SER A 9 -4.19 -5.11 -11.68
N LYS A 10 -4.86 -6.26 -11.54
CA LYS A 10 -6.34 -6.37 -11.53
C LYS A 10 -6.99 -6.02 -10.19
N MET A 11 -6.22 -5.78 -9.13
CA MET A 11 -6.73 -5.78 -7.74
C MET A 11 -6.80 -4.40 -7.06
N ALA A 12 -7.16 -3.31 -7.73
CA ALA A 12 -7.17 -1.97 -7.11
C ALA A 12 -8.37 -1.82 -6.14
N GLY A 13 -8.15 -1.26 -4.93
CA GLY A 13 -9.19 -1.03 -3.90
C GLY A 13 -9.05 -1.93 -2.67
N THR A 14 -10.15 -2.61 -2.28
CA THR A 14 -10.19 -3.71 -1.28
C THR A 14 -9.09 -4.76 -1.46
N GLY A 15 -8.44 -4.78 -2.64
CA GLY A 15 -7.32 -5.63 -2.98
C GLY A 15 -6.14 -5.60 -2.02
N ILE A 16 -5.80 -4.50 -1.32
CA ILE A 16 -4.68 -4.57 -0.35
C ILE A 16 -5.03 -5.44 0.87
N LEU A 17 -6.27 -5.34 1.36
CA LEU A 17 -6.79 -6.19 2.42
C LEU A 17 -6.91 -7.64 1.93
N TYR A 18 -7.36 -7.87 0.69
CA TYR A 18 -7.41 -9.20 0.10
C TYR A 18 -6.02 -9.82 -0.11
N VAL A 19 -5.03 -9.04 -0.56
CA VAL A 19 -3.64 -9.48 -0.70
C VAL A 19 -3.06 -9.81 0.68
N ALA A 20 -3.19 -8.91 1.65
CA ALA A 20 -2.70 -9.15 3.00
C ALA A 20 -3.38 -10.37 3.65
N HIS A 21 -4.69 -10.55 3.42
CA HIS A 21 -5.42 -11.73 3.87
C HIS A 21 -4.96 -13.01 3.16
N ALA A 22 -4.82 -12.99 1.83
CA ALA A 22 -4.36 -14.13 1.06
C ALA A 22 -2.93 -14.53 1.42
N LEU A 23 -2.03 -13.57 1.59
CA LEU A 23 -0.66 -13.81 2.05
C LEU A 23 -0.63 -14.34 3.49
N SER A 24 -1.47 -13.80 4.37
CA SER A 24 -1.64 -14.34 5.73
C SER A 24 -2.08 -15.80 5.69
N ALA A 25 -3.11 -16.13 4.89
CA ALA A 25 -3.59 -17.49 4.75
C ALA A 25 -2.52 -18.42 4.14
N ILE A 26 -1.79 -17.97 3.13
CA ILE A 26 -0.68 -18.74 2.53
C ILE A 26 0.42 -18.98 3.56
N SER A 27 0.78 -17.98 4.37
CA SER A 27 1.81 -18.11 5.41
C SER A 27 1.44 -19.14 6.49
N GLN A 28 0.13 -19.29 6.77
CA GLN A 28 -0.39 -20.23 7.77
C GLN A 28 -0.58 -21.64 7.21
N ILE A 29 -1.12 -21.77 6.00
CA ILE A 29 -1.50 -23.07 5.41
C ILE A 29 -0.31 -23.73 4.70
N LYS A 30 0.50 -22.95 3.98
CA LYS A 30 1.66 -23.44 3.21
C LYS A 30 2.86 -22.50 3.35
N PRO A 31 3.55 -22.52 4.51
CA PRO A 31 4.67 -21.62 4.79
C PRO A 31 5.76 -21.65 3.70
N GLY A 32 6.05 -22.82 3.13
CA GLY A 32 7.03 -22.96 2.05
C GLY A 32 6.68 -22.27 0.72
N LEU A 33 5.40 -22.00 0.45
CA LEU A 33 4.96 -21.26 -0.73
C LEU A 33 5.02 -19.74 -0.54
N HIS A 34 5.00 -19.28 0.71
CA HIS A 34 4.98 -17.85 1.03
C HIS A 34 6.18 -17.10 0.40
N PRO A 35 7.45 -17.53 0.55
CA PRO A 35 8.60 -16.85 -0.06
C PRO A 35 8.62 -16.91 -1.60
N VAL A 36 7.94 -17.89 -2.19
CA VAL A 36 7.82 -18.01 -3.65
C VAL A 36 6.82 -16.98 -4.16
N VAL A 37 5.67 -16.86 -3.48
CA VAL A 37 4.65 -15.85 -3.80
C VAL A 37 5.22 -14.45 -3.61
N LEU A 38 5.90 -14.16 -2.49
CA LEU A 38 6.51 -12.84 -2.28
C LEU A 38 7.49 -12.44 -3.39
N ARG A 39 8.36 -13.37 -3.82
CA ARG A 39 9.28 -13.15 -4.94
C ARG A 39 8.56 -12.87 -6.26
N GLN A 40 7.47 -13.57 -6.54
CA GLN A 40 6.65 -13.34 -7.74
C GLN A 40 5.93 -11.98 -7.71
N LEU A 41 5.60 -11.50 -6.52
CA LEU A 41 4.97 -10.19 -6.31
C LEU A 41 6.01 -9.05 -6.22
N GLY A 42 7.31 -9.35 -6.34
CA GLY A 42 8.38 -8.36 -6.20
C GLY A 42 8.45 -7.71 -4.81
N MET A 43 8.00 -8.40 -3.76
CA MET A 43 8.03 -7.90 -2.39
C MET A 43 9.11 -8.60 -1.57
N ASP A 44 9.82 -7.80 -0.77
CA ASP A 44 10.75 -8.33 0.22
C ASP A 44 10.01 -8.71 1.52
N HIS A 45 10.66 -9.55 2.34
CA HIS A 45 10.06 -10.07 3.58
C HIS A 45 9.60 -8.97 4.55
N PRO A 46 10.35 -7.87 4.79
CA PRO A 46 9.92 -6.79 5.68
C PRO A 46 8.65 -6.07 5.20
N ASP A 47 8.49 -5.92 3.89
CA ASP A 47 7.32 -5.29 3.27
C ASP A 47 6.10 -6.18 3.42
N SER A 48 6.29 -7.49 3.25
CA SER A 48 5.23 -8.47 3.43
C SER A 48 4.74 -8.53 4.88
N ASP A 49 5.63 -8.45 5.86
CA ASP A 49 5.24 -8.49 7.28
C ASP A 49 4.47 -7.22 7.67
N SER A 50 4.86 -6.06 7.12
CA SER A 50 4.15 -4.80 7.32
C SER A 50 2.71 -4.84 6.75
N LEU A 51 2.48 -5.63 5.71
CA LEU A 51 1.16 -5.88 5.12
C LEU A 51 0.38 -6.98 5.85
N ILE A 52 1.04 -8.07 6.26
CA ILE A 52 0.37 -9.24 6.83
C ILE A 52 0.04 -9.03 8.31
N ARG A 53 0.94 -8.41 9.07
CA ARG A 53 0.82 -8.28 10.54
C ARG A 53 -0.51 -7.65 10.98
N PRO A 54 -0.98 -6.53 10.41
CA PRO A 54 -2.26 -5.94 10.80
C PRO A 54 -3.42 -6.91 10.61
N VAL A 55 -3.47 -7.60 9.46
CA VAL A 55 -4.55 -8.53 9.13
C VAL A 55 -4.53 -9.76 10.03
N ARG A 56 -3.35 -10.34 10.22
CA ARG A 56 -3.15 -11.49 11.12
C ARG A 56 -3.57 -11.16 12.55
N THR A 57 -3.20 -9.97 13.04
CA THR A 57 -3.55 -9.50 14.38
C THR A 57 -5.07 -9.31 14.52
N ALA A 58 -5.72 -8.68 13.55
CA ALA A 58 -7.17 -8.50 13.55
C ALA A 58 -7.92 -9.85 13.58
N PHE A 59 -7.51 -10.82 12.76
CA PHE A 59 -8.11 -12.16 12.78
C PHE A 59 -7.87 -12.92 14.08
N ALA A 60 -6.66 -12.83 14.66
CA ALA A 60 -6.36 -13.44 15.95
C ALA A 60 -7.26 -12.90 17.08
N HIS A 61 -7.79 -11.68 16.92
CA HIS A 61 -8.75 -11.06 17.84
C HIS A 61 -10.22 -11.17 17.38
N GLY A 62 -10.51 -12.04 16.41
CA GLY A 62 -11.88 -12.40 16.05
C GLY A 62 -12.61 -11.39 15.16
N LEU A 63 -11.88 -10.48 14.49
CA LEU A 63 -12.49 -9.60 13.48
C LEU A 63 -12.76 -10.39 12.20
N SER A 64 -13.94 -10.18 11.61
CA SER A 64 -14.31 -10.76 10.32
C SER A 64 -13.76 -9.94 9.14
N ALA A 65 -13.58 -10.59 7.98
CA ALA A 65 -13.11 -9.91 6.77
C ALA A 65 -13.99 -8.70 6.35
N ALA A 66 -15.30 -8.78 6.62
CA ALA A 66 -16.23 -7.67 6.41
C ALA A 66 -15.92 -6.48 7.33
N GLU A 67 -15.59 -6.73 8.59
CA GLU A 67 -15.18 -5.69 9.55
C GLU A 67 -13.85 -5.05 9.14
N LEU A 68 -12.85 -5.84 8.74
CA LEU A 68 -11.58 -5.31 8.22
C LEU A 68 -11.83 -4.37 7.02
N THR A 69 -12.70 -4.78 6.10
CA THR A 69 -13.06 -3.99 4.91
C THR A 69 -13.74 -2.68 5.27
N GLY A 70 -14.70 -2.71 6.21
CA GLY A 70 -15.41 -1.52 6.66
C GLY A 70 -14.57 -0.53 7.46
N ILE A 71 -13.52 -1.00 8.14
CA ILE A 71 -12.57 -0.14 8.88
C ILE A 71 -11.60 0.57 7.93
N GLY A 72 -11.18 -0.11 6.88
CA GLY A 72 -10.18 0.40 5.93
C GLY A 72 -8.75 0.29 6.45
N TRP A 73 -7.81 0.24 5.51
CA TRP A 73 -6.40 -0.08 5.79
C TRP A 73 -5.70 0.87 6.79
N PRO A 74 -5.80 2.22 6.67
CA PRO A 74 -5.08 3.13 7.56
C PRO A 74 -5.48 2.95 9.03
N LYS A 75 -6.78 2.85 9.30
CA LYS A 75 -7.32 2.67 10.65
C LYS A 75 -7.01 1.27 11.20
N LEU A 76 -7.01 0.25 10.34
CA LEU A 76 -6.63 -1.11 10.71
C LEU A 76 -5.18 -1.15 11.24
N ARG A 77 -4.24 -0.47 10.56
CA ARG A 77 -2.84 -0.37 11.01
C ARG A 77 -2.73 0.28 12.38
N LEU A 78 -3.49 1.34 12.64
CA LEU A 78 -3.50 2.03 13.93
C LEU A 78 -4.02 1.14 15.05
N ILE A 79 -5.22 0.56 14.91
CA ILE A 79 -5.82 -0.21 15.99
C ILE A 79 -5.06 -1.49 16.28
N THR A 80 -4.54 -2.17 15.25
CA THR A 80 -3.80 -3.44 15.43
C THR A 80 -2.43 -3.26 16.05
N ALA A 81 -1.89 -2.03 16.10
CA ALA A 81 -0.66 -1.73 16.81
C ALA A 81 -0.82 -1.80 18.34
N VAL A 82 -2.04 -1.57 18.85
CA VAL A 82 -2.35 -1.50 20.30
C VAL A 82 -3.46 -2.48 20.71
N MET A 83 -3.84 -3.38 19.80
CA MET A 83 -4.92 -4.33 20.01
C MET A 83 -4.52 -5.42 21.01
N THR A 84 -5.42 -5.69 21.93
CA THR A 84 -5.35 -6.76 22.92
C THR A 84 -6.70 -7.47 22.96
N PRO A 85 -6.80 -8.69 23.52
CA PRO A 85 -8.07 -9.39 23.66
C PRO A 85 -9.14 -8.58 24.41
N GLY A 86 -8.73 -7.77 25.39
CA GLY A 86 -9.65 -6.98 26.23
C GLY A 86 -10.15 -5.68 25.60
N ASN A 87 -9.50 -5.16 24.54
CA ASN A 87 -9.86 -3.88 23.93
C ASN A 87 -10.29 -3.96 22.46
N ALA A 88 -10.18 -5.13 21.82
CA ALA A 88 -10.39 -5.31 20.38
C ALA A 88 -11.75 -4.79 19.88
N ARG A 89 -12.83 -5.04 20.63
CA ARG A 89 -14.17 -4.55 20.27
C ARG A 89 -14.29 -3.05 20.37
N SER A 90 -13.79 -2.44 21.46
CA SER A 90 -13.81 -0.98 21.63
C SER A 90 -12.99 -0.27 20.55
N LEU A 91 -11.80 -0.79 20.23
CA LEU A 91 -10.97 -0.26 19.14
C LEU A 91 -11.66 -0.38 17.78
N THR A 92 -12.35 -1.50 17.52
CA THR A 92 -13.12 -1.70 16.29
C THR A 92 -14.24 -0.67 16.15
N VAL A 93 -14.94 -0.36 17.24
CA VAL A 93 -15.99 0.67 17.25
C VAL A 93 -15.38 2.04 16.99
N LEU A 94 -14.31 2.41 17.71
CA LEU A 94 -13.60 3.68 17.51
C LEU A 94 -13.12 3.85 16.07
N ALA A 95 -12.60 2.79 15.45
CA ALA A 95 -12.13 2.84 14.07
C ALA A 95 -13.25 3.06 13.05
N LYS A 96 -14.46 2.57 13.33
CA LYS A 96 -15.62 2.80 12.45
C LYS A 96 -16.19 4.20 12.61
N THR A 97 -16.05 4.82 13.78
CA THR A 97 -16.68 6.12 14.08
C THR A 97 -15.76 7.32 13.90
N LEU A 98 -14.47 7.19 14.21
CA LEU A 98 -13.54 8.31 14.20
C LEU A 98 -12.78 8.41 12.87
N PRO A 99 -12.49 9.63 12.37
CA PRO A 99 -11.49 9.87 11.34
C PRO A 99 -10.12 9.31 11.74
N VAL A 100 -9.27 9.00 10.77
CA VAL A 100 -7.98 8.31 11.02
C VAL A 100 -7.05 9.15 11.88
N GLU A 101 -7.06 10.47 11.71
CA GLU A 101 -6.23 11.44 12.44
C GLU A 101 -6.67 11.55 13.90
N VAL A 102 -7.97 11.62 14.14
CA VAL A 102 -8.54 11.66 15.48
C VAL A 102 -8.28 10.33 16.20
N LEU A 103 -8.44 9.21 15.49
CA LEU A 103 -8.14 7.88 16.02
C LEU A 103 -6.67 7.77 16.43
N ALA A 104 -5.74 8.23 15.59
CA ALA A 104 -4.31 8.23 15.92
C ALA A 104 -4.02 9.02 17.20
N GLY A 105 -4.58 10.23 17.31
CA GLY A 105 -4.45 11.07 18.51
C GLY A 105 -5.00 10.40 19.78
N VAL A 106 -6.19 9.79 19.71
CA VAL A 106 -6.81 9.08 20.84
C VAL A 106 -5.98 7.88 21.29
N LEU A 107 -5.36 7.16 20.35
CA LEU A 107 -4.56 5.98 20.66
C LEU A 107 -3.13 6.31 21.11
N GLY A 108 -2.72 7.58 21.03
CA GLY A 108 -1.32 7.97 21.24
C GLY A 108 -0.36 7.30 20.25
N VAL A 109 -0.90 6.79 19.14
CA VAL A 109 -0.13 6.17 18.07
C VAL A 109 0.10 7.28 17.06
N PRO A 110 1.36 7.65 16.74
CA PRO A 110 1.58 8.60 15.66
C PRO A 110 0.90 8.04 14.40
N LEU A 111 0.43 8.89 13.49
CA LEU A 111 0.04 8.48 12.12
C LEU A 111 1.19 7.79 11.34
N GLN A 112 2.32 7.60 12.04
CA GLN A 112 3.65 7.12 11.76
C GLN A 112 4.61 8.24 11.35
N ASP A 113 5.74 8.26 12.07
CA ASP A 113 7.06 8.69 11.58
C ASP A 113 7.38 8.00 10.23
N PRO A 114 8.30 8.55 9.44
CA PRO A 114 8.47 8.31 8.00
C PRO A 114 9.08 6.93 7.74
N VAL A 115 8.30 5.87 7.91
CA VAL A 115 8.52 4.67 7.12
C VAL A 115 7.70 4.86 5.88
N SER A 116 8.32 5.56 4.93
CA SER A 116 8.07 5.50 3.50
C SER A 116 6.59 5.49 3.16
N HIS A 117 6.06 6.62 2.72
CA HIS A 117 4.81 6.63 1.99
C HIS A 117 4.94 5.68 0.79
N VAL A 118 4.61 4.40 0.98
CA VAL A 118 4.62 3.42 -0.10
C VAL A 118 3.41 3.75 -0.96
N LEU A 119 3.61 4.71 -1.84
CA LEU A 119 2.66 5.07 -2.86
C LEU A 119 2.77 4.01 -3.94
N THR A 120 1.97 2.95 -3.80
CA THR A 120 1.96 1.86 -4.77
C THR A 120 1.22 2.31 -6.02
N LEU A 121 1.95 2.88 -6.98
CA LEU A 121 1.42 3.22 -8.30
C LEU A 121 1.31 1.94 -9.13
N ARG A 122 0.08 1.66 -9.60
CA ARG A 122 -0.19 0.50 -10.45
C ARG A 122 -0.20 0.94 -11.90
N LEU A 123 0.94 0.74 -12.55
CA LEU A 123 1.18 1.17 -13.91
C LEU A 123 1.38 -0.07 -14.79
N ASP A 124 0.72 -0.09 -15.95
CA ASP A 124 1.10 -1.02 -17.00
C ASP A 124 2.52 -0.68 -17.51
N ALA A 125 3.11 -1.56 -18.32
CA ALA A 125 4.48 -1.38 -18.78
C ALA A 125 4.71 -0.05 -19.55
N VAL A 126 3.68 0.44 -20.25
CA VAL A 126 3.74 1.69 -21.00
C VAL A 126 3.74 2.87 -20.02
N ARG A 127 2.81 2.90 -19.08
CA ARG A 127 2.71 3.93 -18.03
C ARG A 127 3.92 3.94 -17.10
N TRP A 128 4.46 2.76 -16.78
CA TRP A 128 5.68 2.63 -15.98
C TRP A 128 6.87 3.25 -16.70
N LYS A 129 7.00 2.98 -18.01
CA LYS A 129 8.05 3.58 -18.83
C LYS A 129 7.93 5.10 -18.86
N VAL A 130 6.73 5.64 -19.09
CA VAL A 130 6.47 7.09 -19.09
C VAL A 130 6.80 7.72 -17.73
N LEU A 131 6.38 7.08 -16.63
CA LEU A 131 6.72 7.55 -15.29
C LEU A 131 8.24 7.56 -15.08
N CYS A 132 8.94 6.47 -15.42
CA CYS A 132 10.38 6.40 -15.28
C CYS A 132 11.09 7.52 -16.07
N GLU A 133 10.69 7.74 -17.32
CA GLU A 133 11.27 8.81 -18.17
C GLU A 133 11.07 10.18 -17.53
N ARG A 134 9.88 10.47 -16.98
CA ARG A 134 9.62 11.70 -16.23
C ARG A 134 10.49 11.80 -14.99
N LEU A 135 10.54 10.75 -14.17
CA LEU A 135 11.34 10.76 -12.94
C LEU A 135 12.82 11.00 -13.24
N TYR A 136 13.38 10.36 -14.27
CA TYR A 136 14.77 10.57 -14.66
C TYR A 136 15.02 11.99 -15.17
N ALA A 137 14.08 12.57 -15.92
CA ALA A 137 14.16 13.96 -16.37
C ALA A 137 14.17 14.96 -15.18
N HIS A 138 13.59 14.58 -14.05
CA HIS A 138 13.53 15.40 -12.83
C HIS A 138 14.55 15.01 -11.74
N GLY A 139 15.57 14.22 -12.11
CA GLY A 139 16.75 13.97 -11.27
C GLY A 139 16.75 12.65 -10.52
N ALA A 140 15.78 11.76 -10.75
CA ALA A 140 15.86 10.39 -10.25
C ALA A 140 16.93 9.58 -11.00
N SER A 141 17.45 8.54 -10.38
CA SER A 141 18.44 7.65 -11.02
C SER A 141 18.12 6.18 -10.79
N ARG A 142 18.54 5.32 -11.72
CA ARG A 142 18.28 3.89 -11.63
C ARG A 142 19.36 3.20 -10.81
N ILE A 143 18.95 2.46 -9.79
CA ILE A 143 19.83 1.62 -8.95
C ILE A 143 19.49 0.13 -9.14
N ARG A 144 20.30 -0.76 -8.56
CA ARG A 144 20.12 -2.22 -8.67
C ARG A 144 18.75 -2.70 -8.18
N THR A 145 18.19 -2.04 -7.17
CA THR A 145 16.95 -2.43 -6.49
C THR A 145 15.75 -1.55 -6.84
N GLY A 146 15.88 -0.58 -7.75
CA GLY A 146 14.78 0.34 -8.05
C GLY A 146 15.24 1.69 -8.61
N ILE A 147 14.58 2.76 -8.15
CA ILE A 147 14.86 4.15 -8.55
C ILE A 147 15.16 4.95 -7.28
N GLU A 148 16.35 5.56 -7.25
CA GLU A 148 16.78 6.47 -6.19
C GLU A 148 16.35 7.90 -6.51
N GLY A 149 15.93 8.66 -5.49
CA GLY A 149 15.41 10.03 -5.66
C GLY A 149 14.05 10.13 -6.36
N ALA A 150 13.29 9.02 -6.42
CA ALA A 150 12.00 8.96 -7.10
C ALA A 150 10.95 9.91 -6.50
N GLU A 151 10.97 10.10 -5.18
CA GLU A 151 10.02 10.96 -4.48
C GLU A 151 10.28 12.45 -4.77
N GLU A 152 11.52 12.93 -4.62
CA GLU A 152 11.84 14.32 -4.96
C GLU A 152 11.62 14.62 -6.45
N ALA A 153 11.96 13.67 -7.32
CA ALA A 153 11.71 13.81 -8.76
C ALA A 153 10.21 13.82 -9.09
N LEU A 154 9.40 13.04 -8.38
CA LEU A 154 7.94 13.05 -8.54
C LEU A 154 7.35 14.39 -8.10
N PHE A 155 7.76 14.91 -6.94
CA PHE A 155 7.30 16.23 -6.49
C PHE A 155 7.72 17.33 -7.46
N LYS A 156 8.97 17.34 -7.94
CA LYS A 156 9.42 18.27 -8.98
C LYS A 156 8.65 18.14 -10.30
N ALA A 157 8.23 16.92 -10.65
CA ALA A 157 7.42 16.68 -11.84
C ALA A 157 5.96 17.14 -11.68
N LEU A 158 5.46 17.21 -10.43
CA LEU A 158 4.10 17.64 -10.09
C LEU A 158 4.02 19.14 -9.81
N ASP A 159 5.11 19.78 -9.38
CA ASP A 159 5.21 21.23 -9.11
C ASP A 159 5.33 22.09 -10.39
N LEU A 160 4.89 21.55 -11.53
CA LEU A 160 4.83 22.30 -12.77
C LEU A 160 3.55 23.17 -12.78
N PRO A 161 3.65 24.49 -12.96
CA PRO A 161 2.48 25.31 -13.30
C PRO A 161 1.85 24.74 -14.59
N ASP A 162 0.52 24.79 -14.63
CA ASP A 162 -0.38 24.22 -15.64
C ASP A 162 0.29 23.88 -16.99
N TYR A 163 0.13 22.62 -17.38
CA TYR A 163 0.36 22.20 -18.76
C TYR A 163 -0.58 23.00 -19.66
N ASP A 164 -0.04 24.07 -20.25
CA ASP A 164 -0.64 24.78 -21.36
C ASP A 164 -0.88 23.77 -22.48
N THR A 165 -2.12 23.33 -22.64
CA THR A 165 -2.57 22.59 -23.81
C THR A 165 -2.76 23.56 -24.97
N GLY A 166 -1.68 24.21 -25.42
CA GLY A 166 -1.57 24.69 -26.80
C GLY A 166 -1.18 23.48 -27.67
N GLU A 167 -1.77 23.17 -28.81
CA GLU A 167 -2.62 23.87 -29.79
C GLU A 167 -3.51 22.77 -30.43
N ALA A 168 -4.62 23.01 -31.13
CA ALA A 168 -4.77 24.03 -32.16
C ALA A 168 -6.23 24.39 -32.40
N GLY A 169 -6.47 25.68 -32.59
CA GLY A 169 -7.55 26.13 -33.44
C GLY A 169 -7.37 25.57 -34.84
N HIS A 170 -8.45 25.02 -35.38
CA HIS A 170 -8.67 25.04 -36.82
C HIS A 170 -9.93 25.87 -37.04
N ASP A 171 -9.70 26.99 -37.71
CA ASP A 171 -10.70 27.70 -38.52
C ASP A 171 -11.48 26.75 -39.43
#